data_AF-A0A9W6HR13-F1
#
_entry.id   AF-A0A9W6HR13-F1
#
_cell.length_a   1.000
_cell.length_b   1.000
_cell.length_c   1.000
_cell.angle_alpha   90.00
_cell.angle_beta   90.00
_cell.angle_gamma   90.00
#
_symmetry.space_group_name_H-M   'P 1'
#
loop_
_entity.id
_entity.type
_entity.pdbx_description
1 polymer ?
#
loop_
_entity_poly.entity_id
_entity_poly.type
_entity_poly.pdbx_seq_one_letter_code
_entity_poly.pdbx_strand_id
1 'polypeptide(L)'
;MLSILPTFGRVLWRHWPALLAWALIGELGSYAAIEISGFVGAYTSVGGLLLLPLAVLVRLVSFVAMFLVIRDALQNLQALAPVPASPAERRRTFVDALLLSILPFFAVYAAWGMLRDDVTAYSERALEVRQGLRFESILNGSTLAEDAVTNIAFSPLTVSIVLVAFSARWLVKRFAERLPKIAAVISVYLEAAWVFFTAFFVSNAIGSVTGWIDSRIATQWLADARQWFSDQLVPVAWIWDFVEWALGAIGGVILEPLAWLAIAGVIYGQAIAPERLRVKFRSVEAAKGRYERVPEVVRARIDDVADDFIGRFRPIGRSLLLMFRSGPLLLAGFVFAHALLIFVENSIKPAIVLLFGPQDLYTFWIVADTLIFTLVALLMEPLRVIVVAVFYDATLGGLRRSVAAEATKADAAAQPPAAAQPPSPAGPATDRS
;
A
#
# COMPACT_ATOMS: atom_id res chain seq x y z
N MET A 1 22.98 -8.52 -1.52
CA MET A 1 22.86 -7.27 -0.75
C MET A 1 23.65 -6.15 -1.43
N LEU A 2 24.95 -6.32 -1.70
CA LEU A 2 25.78 -5.28 -2.34
C LEU A 2 25.28 -4.80 -3.72
N SER A 3 24.54 -5.63 -4.47
CA SER A 3 23.94 -5.24 -5.76
C SER A 3 22.72 -4.29 -5.63
N ILE A 4 22.19 -4.07 -4.43
CA ILE A 4 21.03 -3.19 -4.17
C ILE A 4 21.45 -1.72 -4.27
N LEU A 5 22.59 -1.35 -3.67
CA LEU A 5 23.12 0.01 -3.65
C LEU A 5 23.34 0.61 -5.06
N PRO A 6 24.00 -0.08 -6.01
CA PRO A 6 24.21 0.48 -7.35
C PRO A 6 22.90 0.59 -8.14
N THR A 7 21.93 -0.30 -7.93
CA THR A 7 20.60 -0.19 -8.54
C THR A 7 19.85 1.01 -7.96
N PHE A 8 19.88 1.18 -6.63
CA PHE A 8 19.30 2.32 -5.95
C PHE A 8 19.88 3.65 -6.46
N GLY A 9 21.21 3.78 -6.49
CA GLY A 9 21.87 5.00 -6.98
C GLY A 9 21.58 5.29 -8.45
N ARG A 10 21.49 4.26 -9.30
CA ARG A 10 21.15 4.42 -10.73
C ARG A 10 19.71 4.86 -10.93
N VAL A 11 18.76 4.24 -10.23
CA VAL A 11 17.33 4.62 -10.27
C VAL A 11 17.18 6.05 -9.78
N LEU A 12 17.82 6.37 -8.65
CA LEU A 12 17.80 7.71 -8.09
C LEU A 12 18.30 8.71 -9.13
N TRP A 13 19.52 8.56 -9.63
CA TRP A 13 20.09 9.53 -10.56
C TRP A 13 19.30 9.71 -11.86
N ARG A 14 18.78 8.61 -12.44
CA ARG A 14 18.14 8.64 -13.77
C ARG A 14 16.67 9.04 -13.73
N HIS A 15 15.95 8.69 -12.67
CA HIS A 15 14.49 8.85 -12.61
C HIS A 15 14.03 9.93 -11.64
N TRP A 16 14.95 10.54 -10.87
CA TRP A 16 14.62 11.56 -9.88
C TRP A 16 13.69 12.68 -10.38
N PRO A 17 13.93 13.34 -11.53
CA PRO A 17 13.06 14.43 -11.97
C PRO A 17 11.64 13.95 -12.31
N ALA A 18 11.52 12.76 -12.90
CA ALA A 18 10.22 12.17 -13.23
C ALA A 18 9.46 11.75 -11.96
N LEU A 19 10.16 11.22 -10.96
CA LEU A 19 9.57 10.86 -9.68
C LEU A 19 9.09 12.09 -8.91
N LEU A 20 9.90 13.15 -8.86
CA LEU A 20 9.50 14.42 -8.26
C LEU A 20 8.29 15.03 -8.98
N ALA A 21 8.24 14.95 -10.31
CA ALA A 21 7.09 15.45 -11.06
C ALA A 21 5.81 14.70 -10.71
N TRP A 22 5.86 13.36 -10.63
CA TRP A 22 4.69 12.57 -10.23
C TRP A 22 4.32 12.78 -8.76
N ALA A 23 5.29 12.82 -7.86
CA ALA A 23 5.04 13.13 -6.44
C ALA A 23 4.38 14.51 -6.29
N LEU A 24 4.85 15.52 -7.03
CA LEU A 24 4.23 16.86 -7.03
C LEU A 24 2.80 16.84 -7.58
N ILE A 25 2.54 16.10 -8.66
CA ILE A 25 1.19 15.92 -9.20
C ILE A 25 0.27 15.23 -8.17
N GLY A 26 0.80 14.23 -7.47
CA GLY A 26 0.10 13.50 -6.42
C GLY A 26 -0.28 14.43 -5.27
N GLU A 27 0.68 15.18 -4.77
CA GLU A 27 0.53 16.04 -3.60
C GLU A 27 -0.36 17.26 -3.90
N LEU A 28 -0.03 18.02 -4.95
CA LEU A 28 -0.83 19.19 -5.34
C LEU A 28 -2.23 18.81 -5.81
N GLY A 29 -2.36 17.68 -6.52
CA GLY A 29 -3.65 17.23 -7.01
C GLY A 29 -4.53 16.67 -5.89
N SER A 30 -3.94 16.03 -4.89
CA SER A 30 -4.66 15.61 -3.68
C SER A 30 -5.11 16.82 -2.85
N TYR A 31 -4.20 17.77 -2.61
CA TYR A 31 -4.50 19.03 -1.95
C TYR A 31 -5.64 19.78 -2.66
N ALA A 32 -5.56 19.96 -3.99
CA ALA A 32 -6.60 20.62 -4.76
C ALA A 32 -7.95 19.87 -4.69
N ALA A 33 -7.93 18.53 -4.70
CA ALA A 33 -9.16 17.75 -4.55
C ALA A 33 -9.78 17.92 -3.16
N ILE A 34 -8.98 17.98 -2.08
CA ILE A 34 -9.44 18.24 -0.72
C ILE A 34 -10.00 19.67 -0.61
N GLU A 35 -9.31 20.67 -1.17
CA GLU A 35 -9.75 22.06 -1.19
C GLU A 35 -11.11 22.22 -1.89
N ILE A 36 -11.25 21.65 -3.09
CA ILE A 36 -12.51 21.67 -3.85
C ILE A 36 -13.60 20.92 -3.09
N SER A 37 -13.27 19.75 -2.51
CA SER A 37 -14.19 18.95 -1.71
C SER A 37 -14.68 19.73 -0.50
N GLY A 38 -13.80 20.38 0.27
CA GLY A 38 -14.13 21.18 1.44
C GLY A 38 -14.99 22.39 1.08
N PHE A 39 -14.63 23.11 0.01
CA PHE A 39 -15.42 24.21 -0.52
C PHE A 39 -16.85 23.77 -0.90
N VAL A 40 -16.99 22.71 -1.70
CA VAL A 40 -18.31 22.17 -2.08
C VAL A 40 -19.05 21.63 -0.85
N GLY A 41 -18.32 21.04 0.11
CA GLY A 41 -18.81 20.52 1.38
C GLY A 41 -19.45 21.57 2.27
N ALA A 42 -18.97 22.81 2.20
CA ALA A 42 -19.56 23.94 2.92
C ALA A 42 -20.98 24.31 2.44
N TYR A 43 -21.29 24.02 1.16
CA TYR A 43 -22.63 24.23 0.60
C TYR A 43 -23.48 22.96 0.65
N THR A 44 -22.89 21.79 0.35
CA THR A 44 -23.58 20.50 0.29
C THR A 44 -22.73 19.39 0.91
N SER A 45 -23.22 18.77 1.99
CA SER A 45 -22.53 17.67 2.65
C SER A 45 -22.27 16.48 1.71
N VAL A 46 -23.22 16.16 0.83
CA VAL A 46 -23.10 15.07 -0.15
C VAL A 46 -22.05 15.37 -1.23
N GLY A 47 -22.08 16.59 -1.78
CA GLY A 47 -21.17 16.97 -2.87
C GLY A 47 -19.72 16.96 -2.42
N GLY A 48 -19.43 17.52 -1.24
CA GLY A 48 -18.08 17.50 -0.67
C GLY A 48 -17.57 16.07 -0.45
N LEU A 49 -18.36 15.23 0.23
CA LEU A 49 -17.98 13.84 0.52
C LEU A 49 -17.78 12.99 -0.74
N LEU A 50 -18.57 13.20 -1.80
CA LEU A 50 -18.38 12.50 -3.07
C LEU A 50 -17.09 12.92 -3.80
N LEU A 51 -16.62 14.15 -3.62
CA LEU A 51 -15.39 14.62 -4.24
C LEU A 51 -14.14 14.14 -3.49
N LEU A 52 -14.24 13.90 -2.17
CA LEU A 52 -13.09 13.53 -1.34
C LEU A 52 -12.32 12.26 -1.81
N PRO A 53 -12.96 11.18 -2.30
CA PRO A 53 -12.25 10.03 -2.88
C PRO A 53 -11.29 10.38 -4.03
N LEU A 54 -11.49 11.51 -4.72
CA LEU A 54 -10.57 11.97 -5.77
C LEU A 54 -9.19 12.28 -5.20
N ALA A 55 -9.10 12.79 -3.97
CA ALA A 55 -7.83 13.10 -3.32
C ALA A 55 -6.94 11.86 -3.19
N VAL A 56 -7.53 10.75 -2.72
CA VAL A 56 -6.85 9.46 -2.58
C VAL A 56 -6.55 8.85 -3.96
N LEU A 57 -7.48 8.97 -4.91
CA LEU A 57 -7.30 8.47 -6.27
C LEU A 57 -6.13 9.16 -6.98
N VAL A 58 -5.95 10.47 -6.80
CA VAL A 58 -4.82 11.21 -7.37
C VAL A 58 -3.49 10.76 -6.76
N ARG A 59 -3.42 10.54 -5.45
CA ARG A 59 -2.25 9.94 -4.80
C ARG A 59 -1.95 8.55 -5.36
N LEU A 60 -2.97 7.70 -5.50
CA LEU A 60 -2.80 6.37 -6.09
C LEU A 60 -2.25 6.45 -7.53
N VAL A 61 -2.81 7.33 -8.37
CA VAL A 61 -2.34 7.57 -9.75
C VAL A 61 -0.86 7.95 -9.75
N SER A 62 -0.46 8.84 -8.84
CA SER A 62 0.94 9.25 -8.67
C SER A 62 1.84 8.07 -8.27
N PHE A 63 1.48 7.30 -7.23
CA PHE A 63 2.26 6.13 -6.83
C PHE A 63 2.40 5.08 -7.94
N VAL A 64 1.30 4.75 -8.61
CA VAL A 64 1.32 3.80 -9.74
C VAL A 64 2.22 4.32 -10.87
N ALA A 65 2.15 5.61 -11.19
CA ALA A 65 3.02 6.22 -12.18
C ALA A 65 4.49 6.15 -11.76
N MET A 66 4.82 6.48 -10.50
CA MET A 66 6.19 6.39 -9.98
C MET A 66 6.76 4.97 -10.06
N PHE A 67 5.99 3.95 -9.64
CA PHE A 67 6.40 2.55 -9.77
C PHE A 67 6.62 2.14 -11.23
N LEU A 68 5.74 2.56 -12.15
CA LEU A 68 5.86 2.21 -13.56
C LEU A 68 6.98 2.98 -14.27
N VAL A 69 7.32 4.18 -13.82
CA VAL A 69 8.47 4.96 -14.29
C VAL A 69 9.79 4.27 -13.95
N ILE A 70 9.92 3.72 -12.74
CA ILE A 70 11.14 3.00 -12.29
C ILE A 70 11.26 1.60 -12.92
N ARG A 71 10.17 1.05 -13.48
CA ARG A 71 10.11 -0.32 -14.00
C ARG A 71 11.23 -0.63 -15.00
N ASP A 72 11.67 0.35 -15.80
CA ASP A 72 12.73 0.17 -16.78
C ASP A 72 14.15 0.02 -16.18
N ALA A 73 14.32 0.37 -14.90
CA ALA A 73 15.58 0.20 -14.18
C ALA A 73 15.67 -1.11 -13.38
N LEU A 74 14.55 -1.84 -13.24
CA LEU A 74 14.45 -3.08 -12.47
C LEU A 74 14.83 -4.30 -13.33
N GLN A 75 16.10 -4.70 -13.26
CA GLN A 75 16.68 -5.71 -14.14
C GLN A 75 16.05 -7.10 -13.99
N ASN A 76 15.72 -7.52 -12.76
CA ASN A 76 15.13 -8.84 -12.53
C ASN A 76 13.67 -8.87 -12.97
N LEU A 77 12.94 -7.78 -12.77
CA LEU A 77 11.59 -7.61 -13.27
C LEU A 77 11.57 -7.60 -14.81
N GLN A 78 12.47 -6.86 -15.47
CA GLN A 78 12.55 -6.85 -16.93
C GLN A 78 12.81 -8.21 -17.55
N ALA A 79 13.64 -9.03 -16.90
CA ALA A 79 13.92 -10.38 -17.36
C ALA A 79 12.71 -11.33 -17.28
N LEU A 80 11.75 -11.03 -16.40
CA LEU A 80 10.50 -11.79 -16.27
C LEU A 80 9.38 -11.18 -17.11
N ALA A 81 9.38 -9.86 -17.24
CA ALA A 81 8.29 -9.11 -17.83
C ALA A 81 8.80 -7.81 -18.50
N PRO A 82 9.19 -7.89 -19.78
CA PRO A 82 9.70 -6.75 -20.53
C PRO A 82 8.72 -5.56 -20.54
N VAL A 83 9.27 -4.36 -20.71
CA VAL A 83 8.46 -3.15 -20.83
C VAL A 83 7.65 -3.20 -22.14
N PRO A 84 6.33 -2.92 -22.12
CA PRO A 84 5.53 -2.95 -23.33
C PRO A 84 6.08 -2.02 -24.41
N ALA A 85 6.10 -2.50 -25.65
CA ALA A 85 6.68 -1.76 -26.77
C ALA A 85 5.74 -0.66 -27.28
N SER A 86 4.42 -0.94 -27.33
CA SER A 86 3.44 -0.02 -27.88
C SER A 86 2.91 0.98 -26.84
N PRO A 87 2.65 2.26 -27.22
CA PRO A 87 2.02 3.23 -26.32
C PRO A 87 0.63 2.79 -25.83
N ALA A 88 -0.11 2.03 -26.64
CA ALA A 88 -1.43 1.53 -26.28
C ALA A 88 -1.35 0.48 -25.16
N GLU A 89 -0.42 -0.47 -25.25
CA GLU A 89 -0.19 -1.46 -24.18
C GLU A 89 0.31 -0.82 -22.90
N ARG A 90 1.16 0.23 -22.97
CA ARG A 90 1.58 0.97 -21.77
C ARG A 90 0.41 1.62 -21.05
N ARG A 91 -0.50 2.27 -21.80
CA ARG A 91 -1.73 2.84 -21.23
C ARG A 91 -2.62 1.78 -20.61
N ARG A 92 -2.79 0.63 -21.28
CA ARG A 92 -3.56 -0.48 -20.74
C ARG A 92 -2.94 -1.03 -19.46
N THR A 93 -1.64 -1.27 -19.46
CA THR A 93 -0.88 -1.71 -18.27
C THR A 93 -1.03 -0.73 -17.11
N PHE A 94 -1.01 0.57 -17.39
CA PHE A 94 -1.22 1.62 -16.39
C PHE A 94 -2.62 1.54 -15.77
N VAL A 95 -3.66 1.48 -16.60
CA VAL A 95 -5.06 1.41 -16.13
C VAL A 95 -5.32 0.09 -15.38
N ASP A 96 -4.80 -1.03 -15.87
CA ASP A 96 -4.93 -2.32 -15.21
C ASP A 96 -4.24 -2.30 -13.84
N ALA A 97 -3.01 -1.78 -13.77
CA ALA A 97 -2.28 -1.60 -12.51
C ALA A 97 -3.03 -0.67 -11.54
N LEU A 98 -3.62 0.42 -12.04
CA LEU A 98 -4.43 1.34 -11.24
C LEU A 98 -5.61 0.61 -10.62
N LEU A 99 -6.47 -0.01 -11.44
CA LEU A 99 -7.69 -0.70 -11.01
C LEU A 99 -7.41 -1.80 -9.98
N LEU A 100 -6.35 -2.59 -10.19
CA LEU A 100 -5.96 -3.66 -9.28
C LEU A 100 -5.38 -3.13 -7.97
N SER A 101 -4.74 -1.95 -8.00
CA SER A 101 -4.12 -1.34 -6.84
C SER A 101 -5.09 -0.53 -5.99
N ILE A 102 -6.29 -0.17 -6.47
CA ILE A 102 -7.27 0.60 -5.70
C ILE A 102 -7.52 -0.05 -4.32
N LEU A 103 -8.01 -1.28 -4.29
CA LEU A 103 -8.38 -1.92 -3.04
C LEU A 103 -7.22 -2.03 -2.02
N PRO A 104 -6.04 -2.58 -2.38
CA PRO A 104 -4.94 -2.68 -1.43
C PRO A 104 -4.35 -1.33 -1.06
N PHE A 105 -4.23 -0.38 -1.99
CA PHE A 105 -3.74 0.95 -1.67
C PHE A 105 -4.63 1.63 -0.65
N PHE A 106 -5.95 1.66 -0.87
CA PHE A 106 -6.89 2.25 0.08
C PHE A 106 -6.89 1.55 1.44
N ALA A 107 -6.70 0.22 1.48
CA ALA A 107 -6.58 -0.51 2.73
C ALA A 107 -5.33 -0.06 3.53
N VAL A 108 -4.19 0.09 2.86
CA VAL A 108 -2.95 0.62 3.47
C VAL A 108 -3.13 2.09 3.87
N TYR A 109 -3.70 2.90 2.98
CA TYR A 109 -3.98 4.31 3.21
C TYR A 109 -4.86 4.54 4.45
N ALA A 110 -5.88 3.69 4.64
CA ALA A 110 -6.75 3.74 5.80
C ALA A 110 -6.05 3.22 7.08
N ALA A 111 -5.31 2.10 6.98
CA ALA A 111 -4.62 1.50 8.12
C ALA A 111 -3.55 2.42 8.73
N TRP A 112 -2.92 3.28 7.93
CA TRP A 112 -1.93 4.26 8.38
C TRP A 112 -2.51 5.61 8.78
N GLY A 113 -3.83 5.75 8.80
CA GLY A 113 -4.49 6.99 9.21
C GLY A 113 -4.52 8.08 8.14
N MET A 114 -3.87 7.91 6.98
CA MET A 114 -3.88 8.90 5.90
C MET A 114 -5.30 9.23 5.41
N LEU A 115 -6.19 8.23 5.40
CA LEU A 115 -7.61 8.45 5.10
C LEU A 115 -8.28 9.38 6.12
N ARG A 116 -7.91 9.26 7.40
CA ARG A 116 -8.42 10.10 8.48
C ARG A 116 -7.85 11.52 8.38
N ASP A 117 -6.59 11.64 7.98
CA ASP A 117 -5.94 12.94 7.77
C ASP A 117 -6.64 13.70 6.64
N ASP A 118 -6.94 13.05 5.51
CA ASP A 118 -7.68 13.66 4.40
C ASP A 118 -9.10 14.11 4.82
N VAL A 119 -9.81 13.28 5.61
CA VAL A 119 -11.14 13.63 6.14
C VAL A 119 -11.06 14.80 7.12
N THR A 120 -10.00 14.86 7.93
CA THR A 120 -9.75 15.98 8.85
C THR A 120 -9.50 17.27 8.06
N ALA A 121 -8.58 17.25 7.09
CA ALA A 121 -8.28 18.40 6.23
C ALA A 121 -9.51 18.88 5.45
N TYR A 122 -10.31 17.94 4.91
CA TYR A 122 -11.61 18.25 4.30
C TYR A 122 -12.55 18.97 5.28
N SER A 123 -12.67 18.46 6.51
CA SER A 123 -13.58 19.00 7.52
C SER A 123 -13.14 20.38 7.98
N GLU A 124 -11.84 20.58 8.21
CA GLU A 124 -11.24 21.87 8.54
C GLU A 124 -11.54 22.89 7.44
N ARG A 125 -11.30 22.53 6.17
CA ARG A 125 -11.57 23.41 5.04
C ARG A 125 -13.06 23.74 4.87
N ALA A 126 -13.94 22.75 5.01
CA ALA A 126 -15.38 22.96 4.93
C ALA A 126 -15.89 23.86 6.07
N LEU A 127 -15.34 23.72 7.28
CA LEU A 127 -15.65 24.57 8.43
C LEU A 127 -15.16 26.00 8.20
N GLU A 128 -13.95 26.20 7.68
CA GLU A 128 -13.40 27.52 7.36
C GLU A 128 -14.29 28.28 6.38
N VAL A 129 -14.65 27.66 5.25
CA VAL A 129 -15.55 28.27 4.24
C VAL A 129 -16.93 28.56 4.85
N ARG A 130 -17.47 27.62 5.65
CA ARG A 130 -18.77 27.80 6.30
C ARG A 130 -18.76 28.93 7.33
N GLN A 131 -17.66 29.14 8.05
CA GLN A 131 -17.49 30.28 8.96
C GLN A 131 -17.53 31.61 8.20
N GLY A 132 -16.87 31.69 7.03
CA GLY A 132 -16.95 32.85 6.15
C GLY A 132 -18.38 33.14 5.68
N LEU A 133 -19.08 32.11 5.22
CA LEU A 133 -20.50 32.22 4.83
C LEU A 133 -21.38 32.69 5.99
N ARG A 134 -21.16 32.18 7.21
CA ARG A 134 -21.88 32.60 8.42
C ARG A 134 -21.70 34.08 8.70
N PHE A 135 -20.47 34.56 8.64
CA PHE A 135 -20.19 35.98 8.82
C PHE A 135 -20.94 36.83 7.78
N GLU A 136 -20.90 36.46 6.50
CA GLU A 136 -21.64 37.12 5.44
C GLU A 136 -23.16 37.09 5.66
N SER A 137 -23.71 35.97 6.13
CA SER A 137 -25.15 35.85 6.40
C SER A 137 -25.62 36.74 7.55
N ILE A 138 -24.80 36.91 8.58
CA ILE A 138 -25.05 37.83 9.70
C ILE A 138 -25.06 39.27 9.21
N LEU A 139 -24.11 39.64 8.34
CA LEU A 139 -24.06 40.98 7.75
C LEU A 139 -25.25 41.28 6.82
N ASN A 140 -25.68 40.27 6.06
CA ASN A 140 -26.76 40.42 5.08
C ASN A 140 -28.17 40.13 5.65
N GLY A 141 -28.28 39.77 6.92
CA GLY A 141 -29.54 39.42 7.57
C GLY A 141 -30.21 38.16 7.01
N SER A 142 -29.44 37.27 6.37
CA SER A 142 -29.94 36.02 5.78
C SER A 142 -29.75 34.84 6.73
N THR A 143 -30.60 33.83 6.62
CA THR A 143 -30.46 32.57 7.38
C THR A 143 -29.72 31.54 6.54
N LEU A 144 -28.66 30.96 7.10
CA LEU A 144 -27.99 29.80 6.50
C LEU A 144 -28.66 28.51 6.96
N ALA A 145 -28.83 27.56 6.04
CA ALA A 145 -29.28 26.22 6.37
C ALA A 145 -28.30 25.55 7.36
N GLU A 146 -28.84 24.90 8.39
CA GLU A 146 -28.07 24.26 9.48
C GLU A 146 -27.29 22.98 9.06
N ASP A 147 -27.62 22.39 7.91
CA ASP A 147 -27.26 21.00 7.56
C ASP A 147 -25.83 20.73 7.04
N ALA A 148 -25.01 21.75 6.78
CA ALA A 148 -23.69 21.53 6.18
C ALA A 148 -22.60 21.24 7.23
N VAL A 149 -21.86 20.13 7.14
CA VAL A 149 -20.57 19.88 7.85
C VAL A 149 -20.59 19.17 9.22
N THR A 150 -21.66 19.17 10.04
CA THR A 150 -21.55 18.67 11.43
C THR A 150 -21.92 17.20 11.71
N ASN A 151 -22.26 16.37 10.71
CA ASN A 151 -22.64 14.97 10.98
C ASN A 151 -22.05 13.98 9.97
N ILE A 152 -20.72 13.87 9.94
CA ILE A 152 -19.99 12.98 9.03
C ILE A 152 -19.95 11.54 9.58
N ALA A 153 -19.96 11.38 10.92
CA ALA A 153 -19.91 10.07 11.57
C ALA A 153 -21.32 9.46 11.72
N PHE A 154 -21.57 8.35 11.02
CA PHE A 154 -22.81 7.54 11.10
C PHE A 154 -24.13 8.29 10.84
N SER A 155 -24.11 9.37 10.06
CA SER A 155 -25.37 9.94 9.54
C SER A 155 -26.03 8.97 8.53
N PRO A 156 -27.37 8.79 8.56
CA PRO A 156 -28.11 8.06 7.52
C PRO A 156 -27.75 8.50 6.10
N LEU A 157 -27.32 9.76 5.94
CA LEU A 157 -26.85 10.33 4.68
C LEU A 157 -25.58 9.62 4.17
N THR A 158 -24.57 9.44 5.01
CA THR A 158 -23.29 8.80 4.64
C THR A 158 -23.51 7.34 4.26
N VAL A 159 -24.35 6.61 5.01
CA VAL A 159 -24.73 5.21 4.70
C VAL A 159 -25.48 5.14 3.36
N SER A 160 -26.37 6.08 3.10
CA SER A 160 -27.09 6.18 1.82
C SER A 160 -26.15 6.45 0.64
N ILE A 161 -25.14 7.30 0.82
CA ILE A 161 -24.11 7.56 -0.20
C ILE A 161 -23.33 6.29 -0.53
N VAL A 162 -22.94 5.49 0.47
CA VAL A 162 -22.25 4.21 0.22
C VAL A 162 -23.13 3.26 -0.58
N LEU A 163 -24.41 3.12 -0.18
CA LEU A 163 -25.38 2.27 -0.86
C LEU A 163 -25.62 2.72 -2.31
N VAL A 164 -25.69 4.03 -2.55
CA VAL A 164 -25.83 4.61 -3.89
C VAL A 164 -24.57 4.39 -4.72
N ALA A 165 -23.37 4.62 -4.18
CA ALA A 165 -22.11 4.39 -4.88
C ALA A 165 -21.92 2.90 -5.23
N PHE A 166 -22.26 2.00 -4.31
CA PHE A 166 -22.23 0.56 -4.53
C PHE A 166 -23.24 0.13 -5.60
N SER A 167 -24.47 0.65 -5.53
CA SER A 167 -25.52 0.37 -6.52
C SER A 167 -25.16 0.92 -7.90
N ALA A 168 -24.59 2.12 -7.97
CA ALA A 168 -24.11 2.74 -9.21
C ALA A 168 -22.96 1.92 -9.83
N ARG A 169 -22.01 1.44 -9.02
CA ARG A 169 -20.95 0.54 -9.48
C ARG A 169 -21.54 -0.74 -10.08
N TRP A 170 -22.49 -1.36 -9.38
CA TRP A 170 -23.14 -2.58 -9.87
C TRP A 170 -23.85 -2.34 -11.21
N LEU A 171 -24.52 -1.20 -11.35
CA LEU A 171 -25.21 -0.80 -12.58
C LEU A 171 -24.22 -0.58 -13.74
N VAL A 172 -23.10 0.11 -13.51
CA VAL A 172 -22.07 0.32 -14.54
C VAL A 172 -21.43 -0.99 -14.99
N LYS A 173 -21.15 -1.93 -14.06
CA LYS A 173 -20.63 -3.26 -14.40
C LYS A 173 -21.65 -4.06 -15.23
N ARG A 174 -22.94 -3.96 -14.90
CA ARG A 174 -24.04 -4.64 -15.60
C ARG A 174 -24.21 -4.18 -17.05
N PHE A 175 -23.99 -2.90 -17.32
CA PHE A 175 -24.20 -2.28 -18.64
C PHE A 175 -22.91 -1.90 -19.37
N ALA A 176 -21.75 -2.41 -18.94
CA ALA A 176 -20.44 -2.04 -19.46
C ALA A 176 -20.31 -2.14 -20.99
N GLU A 177 -20.96 -3.14 -21.61
CA GLU A 177 -20.93 -3.35 -23.07
C GLU A 177 -21.68 -2.27 -23.87
N ARG A 178 -22.60 -1.53 -23.24
CA ARG A 178 -23.45 -0.52 -23.89
C ARG A 178 -23.02 0.91 -23.60
N LEU A 179 -21.97 1.10 -22.80
CA LEU A 179 -21.58 2.42 -22.31
C LEU A 179 -20.45 3.03 -23.15
N PRO A 180 -20.45 4.37 -23.35
CA PRO A 180 -19.41 5.07 -24.06
C PRO A 180 -18.07 5.04 -23.29
N LYS A 181 -16.96 5.33 -23.96
CA LYS A 181 -15.61 5.31 -23.35
C LYS A 181 -15.48 6.17 -22.08
N ILE A 182 -16.24 7.26 -21.96
CA ILE A 182 -16.30 8.10 -20.73
C ILE A 182 -16.76 7.29 -19.51
N ALA A 183 -17.60 6.26 -19.69
CA ALA A 183 -18.04 5.42 -18.60
C ALA A 183 -16.91 4.63 -17.95
N ALA A 184 -15.77 4.43 -18.62
CA ALA A 184 -14.59 3.84 -18.01
C ALA A 184 -14.02 4.73 -16.90
N VAL A 185 -13.96 6.05 -17.12
CA VAL A 185 -13.49 7.02 -16.12
C VAL A 185 -14.46 7.08 -14.94
N ILE A 186 -15.76 7.12 -15.23
CA ILE A 186 -16.80 7.07 -14.19
C ILE A 186 -16.71 5.76 -13.40
N SER A 187 -16.45 4.64 -14.07
CA SER A 187 -16.27 3.34 -13.42
C SER A 187 -15.07 3.33 -12.47
N VAL A 188 -13.92 3.89 -12.87
CA VAL A 188 -12.74 4.01 -11.99
C VAL A 188 -13.05 4.89 -10.77
N TYR A 189 -13.71 6.02 -10.98
CA TYR A 189 -14.10 6.89 -9.88
C TYR A 189 -15.08 6.19 -8.93
N LEU A 190 -16.12 5.53 -9.46
CA LEU A 190 -17.06 4.77 -8.65
C LEU A 190 -16.35 3.65 -7.89
N GLU A 191 -15.38 2.97 -8.51
CA GLU A 191 -14.50 1.98 -7.87
C GLU A 191 -13.75 2.59 -6.69
N ALA A 192 -13.12 3.75 -6.87
CA ALA A 192 -12.41 4.43 -5.79
C ALA A 192 -13.37 4.91 -4.69
N ALA A 193 -14.54 5.44 -5.05
CA ALA A 193 -15.52 5.96 -4.11
C ALA A 193 -16.10 4.88 -3.20
N TRP A 194 -16.55 3.73 -3.72
CA TRP A 194 -17.07 2.67 -2.83
C TRP A 194 -15.97 2.10 -1.93
N VAL A 195 -14.72 1.96 -2.42
CA VAL A 195 -13.59 1.51 -1.59
C VAL A 195 -13.30 2.52 -0.49
N PHE A 196 -13.22 3.81 -0.85
CA PHE A 196 -13.05 4.92 0.08
C PHE A 196 -14.08 4.83 1.22
N PHE A 197 -15.37 4.79 0.87
CA PHE A 197 -16.43 4.79 1.86
C PHE A 197 -16.46 3.52 2.70
N THR A 198 -16.15 2.36 2.10
CA THR A 198 -16.04 1.10 2.82
C THR A 198 -14.88 1.17 3.82
N ALA A 199 -13.70 1.62 3.40
CA ALA A 199 -12.54 1.77 4.25
C ALA A 199 -12.80 2.79 5.38
N PHE A 200 -13.45 3.91 5.06
CA PHE A 200 -13.87 4.91 6.04
C PHE A 200 -14.81 4.31 7.08
N PHE A 201 -15.86 3.61 6.65
CA PHE A 201 -16.85 3.02 7.54
C PHE A 201 -16.26 1.92 8.41
N VAL A 202 -15.44 1.04 7.82
CA VAL A 202 -14.72 -0.02 8.56
C VAL A 202 -13.78 0.60 9.59
N SER A 203 -13.04 1.65 9.23
CA SER A 203 -12.12 2.32 10.16
C SER A 203 -12.86 2.96 11.35
N ASN A 204 -14.01 3.59 11.08
CA ASN A 204 -14.87 4.13 12.14
C ASN A 204 -15.51 3.03 12.98
N ALA A 205 -15.98 1.94 12.37
CA ALA A 205 -16.56 0.81 13.10
C ALA A 205 -15.52 0.14 14.01
N ILE A 206 -14.29 -0.06 13.53
CA ILE A 206 -13.17 -0.54 14.34
C ILE A 206 -12.93 0.43 15.50
N GLY A 207 -12.82 1.73 15.23
CA GLY A 207 -12.63 2.75 16.28
C GLY A 207 -13.75 2.78 17.33
N SER A 208 -15.00 2.62 16.91
CA SER A 208 -16.15 2.51 17.81
C SER A 208 -16.11 1.25 18.65
N VAL A 209 -15.71 0.11 18.06
CA VAL A 209 -15.56 -1.16 18.78
C VAL A 209 -14.40 -1.09 19.78
N THR A 210 -13.25 -0.55 19.39
CA THR A 210 -12.10 -0.39 20.29
C THR A 210 -12.45 0.57 21.43
N GLY A 211 -13.05 1.73 21.12
CA GLY A 211 -13.51 2.66 22.16
C GLY A 211 -14.58 2.06 23.09
N TRP A 212 -15.47 1.21 22.55
CA TRP A 212 -16.42 0.45 23.36
C TRP A 212 -15.73 -0.55 24.28
N ILE A 213 -14.72 -1.30 23.79
CA ILE A 213 -13.89 -2.20 24.60
C ILE A 213 -13.18 -1.41 25.69
N ASP A 214 -12.52 -0.31 25.33
CA ASP A 214 -11.74 0.53 26.24
C ASP A 214 -12.61 1.13 27.36
N SER A 215 -13.89 1.40 27.08
CA SER A 215 -14.86 1.90 28.07
C SER A 215 -15.33 0.87 29.10
N ARG A 216 -14.97 -0.41 28.97
CA ARG A 216 -15.49 -1.47 29.86
C ARG A 216 -14.74 -1.49 31.18
N ILE A 217 -15.46 -1.71 32.28
CA ILE A 217 -14.83 -1.89 33.61
C ILE A 217 -13.80 -3.04 33.60
N ALA A 218 -14.00 -4.06 32.76
CA ALA A 218 -13.06 -5.16 32.61
C ALA A 218 -11.68 -4.73 32.05
N THR A 219 -11.59 -3.72 31.18
CA THR A 219 -10.29 -3.18 30.73
C THR A 219 -9.60 -2.41 31.84
N GLN A 220 -10.36 -1.70 32.68
CA GLN A 220 -9.83 -1.07 33.90
C GLN A 220 -9.32 -2.12 34.89
N TRP A 221 -10.07 -3.19 35.16
CA TRP A 221 -9.59 -4.29 36.01
C TRP A 221 -8.35 -4.98 35.46
N LEU A 222 -8.25 -5.13 34.13
CA LEU A 222 -7.05 -5.66 33.49
C LEU A 222 -5.86 -4.71 33.66
N ALA A 223 -6.08 -3.39 33.57
CA ALA A 223 -5.06 -2.38 33.83
C ALA A 223 -4.63 -2.37 35.30
N ASP A 224 -5.58 -2.45 36.24
CA ASP A 224 -5.30 -2.51 37.68
C ASP A 224 -4.55 -3.80 38.04
N ALA A 225 -4.95 -4.94 37.48
CA ALA A 225 -4.25 -6.21 37.65
C ALA A 225 -2.83 -6.13 37.08
N ARG A 226 -2.65 -5.55 35.89
CA ARG A 226 -1.33 -5.29 35.29
C ARG A 226 -0.48 -4.46 36.24
N GLN A 227 -1.01 -3.37 36.76
CA GLN A 227 -0.27 -2.48 37.65
C GLN A 227 0.14 -3.19 38.93
N TRP A 228 -0.78 -3.93 39.56
CA TRP A 228 -0.48 -4.74 40.73
C TRP A 228 0.63 -5.78 40.48
N PHE A 229 0.57 -6.53 39.37
CA PHE A 229 1.63 -7.49 39.03
C PHE A 229 2.98 -6.80 38.75
N SER A 230 2.95 -5.62 38.14
CA SER A 230 4.15 -4.86 37.82
C SER A 230 4.85 -4.33 39.08
N ASP A 231 4.07 -3.93 40.09
CA ASP A 231 4.57 -3.45 41.37
C ASP A 231 5.19 -4.57 42.22
N GLN A 232 4.69 -5.80 42.10
CA GLN A 232 5.16 -6.95 42.89
C GLN A 232 6.29 -7.72 42.20
N LEU A 233 6.34 -7.75 40.86
CA LEU A 233 7.26 -8.59 40.08
C LEU A 233 7.91 -7.80 38.93
N VAL A 234 9.03 -7.14 39.23
CA VAL A 234 9.83 -6.38 38.24
C VAL A 234 10.15 -7.17 36.95
N PRO A 235 10.51 -8.48 36.98
CA PRO A 235 10.76 -9.23 35.74
C PRO A 235 9.51 -9.41 34.87
N VAL A 236 8.33 -9.51 35.49
CA VAL A 236 7.05 -9.64 34.76
C VAL A 236 6.70 -8.34 34.07
N ALA A 237 6.89 -7.21 34.75
CA ALA A 237 6.75 -5.88 34.15
C ALA A 237 7.64 -5.74 32.91
N TRP A 238 8.92 -6.15 33.02
CA TRP A 238 9.87 -6.03 31.91
C TRP A 238 9.50 -6.89 30.70
N ILE A 239 9.05 -8.13 30.91
CA ILE A 239 8.57 -9.00 29.82
C ILE A 239 7.31 -8.43 29.19
N TRP A 240 6.38 -7.93 30.01
CA TRP A 240 5.13 -7.36 29.52
C TRP A 240 5.38 -6.09 28.70
N ASP A 241 6.18 -5.16 29.22
CA ASP A 241 6.55 -3.93 28.52
C ASP A 241 7.30 -4.23 27.23
N PHE A 242 8.17 -5.27 27.24
CA PHE A 242 8.80 -5.75 26.02
C PHE A 242 7.78 -6.29 25.01
N VAL A 243 6.78 -7.06 25.45
CA VAL A 243 5.73 -7.59 24.57
C VAL A 243 4.87 -6.46 24.01
N GLU A 244 4.46 -5.49 24.82
CA GLU A 244 3.68 -4.33 24.39
C GLU A 244 4.48 -3.47 23.41
N TRP A 245 5.74 -3.17 23.74
CA TRP A 245 6.67 -2.50 22.84
C TRP A 245 6.85 -3.29 21.55
N ALA A 246 7.04 -4.61 21.62
CA ALA A 246 7.24 -5.46 20.46
C ALA A 246 5.99 -5.51 19.59
N LEU A 247 4.79 -5.62 20.16
CA LEU A 247 3.53 -5.60 19.41
C LEU A 247 3.32 -4.25 18.70
N GLY A 248 3.58 -3.14 19.39
CA GLY A 248 3.55 -1.80 18.80
C GLY A 248 4.60 -1.62 17.70
N ALA A 249 5.83 -2.06 17.96
CA ALA A 249 6.94 -1.96 17.01
C ALA A 249 6.74 -2.87 15.79
N ILE A 250 6.26 -4.10 15.95
CA ILE A 250 5.91 -4.99 14.84
C ILE A 250 4.80 -4.35 14.01
N GLY A 251 3.79 -3.77 14.66
CA GLY A 251 2.70 -3.06 14.01
C GLY A 251 3.18 -1.91 13.13
N GLY A 252 3.94 -0.97 13.68
CA GLY A 252 4.40 0.21 12.95
C GLY A 252 5.57 -0.06 11.99
N VAL A 253 6.58 -0.80 12.44
CA VAL A 253 7.87 -0.92 11.73
C VAL A 253 7.85 -2.02 10.67
N ILE A 254 7.09 -3.10 10.88
CA ILE A 254 7.09 -4.25 9.97
C ILE A 254 5.88 -4.22 9.04
N LEU A 255 4.68 -3.95 9.54
CA LEU A 255 3.48 -4.02 8.69
C LEU A 255 3.49 -2.95 7.60
N GLU A 256 4.02 -1.75 7.87
CA GLU A 256 4.09 -0.65 6.90
C GLU A 256 4.91 -1.00 5.66
N PRO A 257 6.19 -1.41 5.79
CA PRO A 257 6.97 -1.83 4.64
C PRO A 257 6.33 -3.01 3.91
N LEU A 258 5.78 -3.98 4.64
CA LEU A 258 5.11 -5.13 4.02
C LEU A 258 3.87 -4.71 3.20
N ALA A 259 3.13 -3.72 3.68
CA ALA A 259 2.00 -3.12 3.01
C ALA A 259 2.42 -2.40 1.71
N TRP A 260 3.51 -1.63 1.74
CA TRP A 260 4.07 -1.03 0.53
C TRP A 260 4.58 -2.07 -0.47
N LEU A 261 5.20 -3.15 0.03
CA LEU A 261 5.62 -4.25 -0.83
C LEU A 261 4.44 -4.99 -1.45
N ALA A 262 3.34 -5.13 -0.71
CA ALA A 262 2.10 -5.68 -1.23
C ALA A 262 1.59 -4.85 -2.43
N ILE A 263 1.59 -3.53 -2.32
CA ILE A 263 1.22 -2.61 -3.40
C ILE A 263 2.15 -2.79 -4.61
N ALA A 264 3.47 -2.80 -4.41
CA ALA A 264 4.43 -3.04 -5.49
C ALA A 264 4.21 -4.42 -6.14
N GLY A 265 3.87 -5.43 -5.34
CA GLY A 265 3.51 -6.76 -5.80
C GLY A 265 2.26 -6.80 -6.67
N VAL A 266 1.28 -5.94 -6.43
CA VAL A 266 0.07 -5.83 -7.27
C VAL A 266 0.39 -5.11 -8.57
N ILE A 267 1.14 -4.01 -8.50
CA ILE A 267 1.51 -3.18 -9.65
C ILE A 267 2.43 -3.96 -10.60
N TYR A 268 3.46 -4.63 -10.07
CA TYR A 268 4.42 -5.39 -10.87
C TYR A 268 4.04 -6.85 -11.10
N GLY A 269 3.23 -7.44 -10.22
CA GLY A 269 2.86 -8.87 -10.29
C GLY A 269 1.98 -9.24 -11.46
N GLN A 270 1.25 -8.29 -12.07
CA GLN A 270 0.56 -8.49 -13.35
C GLN A 270 1.52 -8.92 -14.47
N ALA A 271 2.77 -8.49 -14.36
CA ALA A 271 3.79 -8.74 -15.35
C ALA A 271 4.37 -10.17 -15.23
N ILE A 272 4.17 -10.86 -14.09
CA ILE A 272 4.79 -12.15 -13.80
C ILE A 272 3.77 -13.28 -14.02
N ALA A 273 4.05 -14.15 -15.01
CA ALA A 273 3.17 -15.28 -15.33
C ALA A 273 2.93 -16.18 -14.10
N PRO A 274 1.66 -16.52 -13.78
CA PRO A 274 1.29 -17.26 -12.57
C PRO A 274 1.86 -18.68 -12.51
N GLU A 275 2.21 -19.26 -13.66
CA GLU A 275 2.76 -20.62 -13.79
C GLU A 275 4.12 -20.79 -13.11
N ARG A 276 4.91 -19.72 -12.99
CA ARG A 276 6.25 -19.76 -12.37
C ARG A 276 6.23 -19.62 -10.85
N LEU A 277 5.04 -19.49 -10.25
CA LEU A 277 4.84 -19.20 -8.82
C LEU A 277 3.97 -20.27 -8.12
N ARG A 278 3.82 -21.46 -8.72
CA ARG A 278 3.02 -22.53 -8.11
C ARG A 278 3.72 -23.09 -6.88
N VAL A 279 3.19 -22.73 -5.71
CA VAL A 279 3.61 -23.32 -4.44
C VAL A 279 2.75 -24.53 -4.13
N LYS A 280 3.38 -25.70 -4.00
CA LYS A 280 2.76 -26.89 -3.42
C LYS A 280 2.89 -26.81 -1.90
N PHE A 281 1.91 -26.20 -1.23
CA PHE A 281 1.81 -26.27 0.22
C PHE A 281 1.00 -27.51 0.62
N ARG A 282 1.57 -28.41 1.42
CA ARG A 282 0.86 -29.57 2.01
C ARG A 282 -0.41 -29.17 2.76
N SER A 283 -0.41 -27.99 3.39
CA SER A 283 -1.55 -27.41 4.09
C SER A 283 -2.66 -26.91 3.16
N VAL A 284 -2.31 -26.45 1.95
CA VAL A 284 -3.27 -26.07 0.91
C VAL A 284 -3.93 -27.30 0.31
N GLU A 285 -3.21 -28.41 0.14
CA GLU A 285 -3.81 -29.70 -0.27
C GLU A 285 -4.74 -30.28 0.79
N ALA A 286 -4.39 -30.17 2.08
CA ALA A 286 -5.28 -30.58 3.18
C ALA A 286 -6.52 -29.69 3.28
N ALA A 287 -6.38 -28.38 3.08
CA ALA A 287 -7.50 -27.44 3.03
C ALA A 287 -8.38 -27.68 1.79
N LYS A 288 -7.77 -28.01 0.64
CA LYS A 288 -8.47 -28.35 -0.60
C LYS A 288 -9.30 -29.61 -0.44
N GLY A 289 -8.77 -30.64 0.23
CA GLY A 289 -9.53 -31.86 0.55
C GLY A 289 -10.71 -31.63 1.52
N ARG A 290 -10.66 -30.59 2.36
CA ARG A 290 -11.82 -30.16 3.19
C ARG A 290 -12.79 -29.28 2.41
N TYR A 291 -12.29 -28.46 1.50
CA TYR A 291 -13.09 -27.62 0.61
C TYR A 291 -13.89 -28.44 -0.41
N GLU A 292 -13.30 -29.53 -0.90
CA GLU A 292 -13.95 -30.50 -1.80
C GLU A 292 -15.12 -31.26 -1.14
N ARG A 293 -15.27 -31.17 0.19
CA ARG A 293 -16.42 -31.72 0.94
C ARG A 293 -17.58 -30.73 1.11
N VAL A 294 -17.40 -29.46 0.74
CA VAL A 294 -18.46 -28.44 0.81
C VAL A 294 -19.45 -28.65 -0.35
N PRO A 295 -20.78 -28.55 -0.12
CA PRO A 295 -21.79 -28.67 -1.18
C PRO A 295 -21.54 -27.71 -2.35
N GLU A 296 -21.84 -28.16 -3.57
CA GLU A 296 -21.50 -27.47 -4.83
C GLU A 296 -22.09 -26.05 -4.91
N VAL A 297 -23.32 -25.83 -4.41
CA VAL A 297 -23.98 -24.52 -4.39
C VAL A 297 -23.25 -23.52 -3.48
N VAL A 298 -22.77 -23.98 -2.32
CA VAL A 298 -22.02 -23.16 -1.37
C VAL A 298 -20.62 -22.91 -1.92
N ARG A 299 -20.00 -23.93 -2.53
CA ARG A 299 -18.70 -23.82 -3.19
C ARG A 299 -18.73 -22.80 -4.34
N ALA A 300 -19.71 -22.86 -5.24
CA ALA A 300 -19.84 -21.91 -6.34
C ALA A 300 -19.99 -20.48 -5.83
N ARG A 301 -20.75 -20.27 -4.75
CA ARG A 301 -20.93 -18.93 -4.14
C ARG A 301 -19.67 -18.44 -3.44
N ILE A 302 -18.95 -19.34 -2.75
CA ILE A 302 -17.66 -19.02 -2.12
C ILE A 302 -16.61 -18.76 -3.19
N ASP A 303 -16.55 -19.55 -4.26
CA ASP A 303 -15.61 -19.37 -5.38
C ASP A 303 -15.86 -18.05 -6.10
N ASP A 304 -17.11 -17.67 -6.38
CA ASP A 304 -17.45 -16.37 -6.98
C ASP A 304 -16.99 -15.20 -6.08
N VAL A 305 -17.24 -15.29 -4.78
CA VAL A 305 -16.86 -14.23 -3.82
C VAL A 305 -15.34 -14.24 -3.58
N ALA A 306 -14.72 -15.42 -3.52
CA ALA A 306 -13.29 -15.58 -3.30
C ALA A 306 -12.50 -15.15 -4.54
N ASP A 307 -12.93 -15.44 -5.75
CA ASP A 307 -12.23 -15.01 -6.96
C ASP A 307 -12.40 -13.51 -7.20
N ASP A 308 -13.56 -12.90 -6.91
CA ASP A 308 -13.73 -11.44 -7.06
C ASP A 308 -13.04 -10.66 -5.92
N PHE A 309 -13.00 -11.18 -4.69
CA PHE A 309 -12.43 -10.49 -3.51
C PHE A 309 -11.00 -10.95 -3.15
N ILE A 310 -10.80 -12.25 -2.86
CA ILE A 310 -9.49 -12.83 -2.49
C ILE A 310 -8.55 -12.87 -3.70
N GLY A 311 -9.08 -13.06 -4.91
CA GLY A 311 -8.32 -13.01 -6.16
C GLY A 311 -7.44 -11.77 -6.29
N ARG A 312 -7.95 -10.60 -5.85
CA ARG A 312 -7.25 -9.31 -5.86
C ARG A 312 -6.09 -9.24 -4.86
N PHE A 313 -6.13 -10.02 -3.78
CA PHE A 313 -5.06 -10.10 -2.77
C PHE A 313 -4.06 -11.24 -3.04
N ARG A 314 -4.31 -12.13 -4.02
CA ARG A 314 -3.35 -13.20 -4.38
C ARG A 314 -1.97 -12.67 -4.77
N PRO A 315 -1.82 -11.59 -5.57
CA PRO A 315 -0.50 -11.02 -5.90
C PRO A 315 0.28 -10.52 -4.67
N ILE A 316 -0.45 -10.01 -3.67
CA ILE A 316 0.11 -9.51 -2.40
C ILE A 316 0.71 -10.66 -1.60
N GLY A 317 -0.09 -11.70 -1.34
CA GLY A 317 0.37 -12.87 -0.59
C GLY A 317 1.55 -13.57 -1.28
N ARG A 318 1.54 -13.61 -2.61
CA ARG A 318 2.68 -14.13 -3.39
C ARG A 318 3.93 -13.28 -3.21
N SER A 319 3.83 -11.97 -3.30
CA SER A 319 4.98 -11.06 -3.15
C SER A 319 5.59 -11.10 -1.76
N LEU A 320 4.74 -11.15 -0.73
CA LEU A 320 5.17 -11.34 0.65
C LEU A 320 5.87 -12.69 0.82
N LEU A 321 5.26 -13.78 0.35
CA LEU A 321 5.84 -15.12 0.43
C LEU A 321 7.18 -15.21 -0.31
N LEU A 322 7.30 -14.57 -1.48
CA LEU A 322 8.54 -14.48 -2.23
C LEU A 322 9.62 -13.78 -1.44
N MET A 323 9.28 -12.69 -0.75
CA MET A 323 10.25 -12.00 0.09
C MET A 323 10.67 -12.86 1.28
N PHE A 324 9.73 -13.54 1.95
CA PHE A 324 10.06 -14.47 3.03
C PHE A 324 10.99 -15.61 2.55
N ARG A 325 10.79 -16.15 1.35
CA ARG A 325 11.66 -17.20 0.76
C ARG A 325 13.00 -16.66 0.25
N SER A 326 13.08 -15.37 -0.08
CA SER A 326 14.33 -14.73 -0.54
C SER A 326 15.39 -14.61 0.56
N GLY A 327 15.02 -14.88 1.81
CA GLY A 327 15.90 -15.00 2.97
C GLY A 327 15.67 -13.89 3.99
N PRO A 328 15.84 -14.18 5.29
CA PRO A 328 15.55 -13.24 6.38
C PRO A 328 16.39 -11.96 6.28
N LEU A 329 17.60 -12.03 5.72
CA LEU A 329 18.47 -10.88 5.53
C LEU A 329 17.90 -9.85 4.54
N LEU A 330 17.20 -10.29 3.49
CA LEU A 330 16.60 -9.37 2.52
C LEU A 330 15.38 -8.65 3.11
N LEU A 331 14.54 -9.40 3.82
CA LEU A 331 13.42 -8.85 4.59
C LEU A 331 13.92 -7.86 5.66
N ALA A 332 14.92 -8.25 6.46
CA ALA A 332 15.48 -7.39 7.50
C ALA A 332 16.10 -6.12 6.89
N GLY A 333 16.82 -6.24 5.77
CA GLY A 333 17.38 -5.09 5.05
C GLY A 333 16.30 -4.15 4.50
N PHE A 334 15.19 -4.69 4.01
CA PHE A 334 14.05 -3.89 3.53
C PHE A 334 13.37 -3.13 4.67
N VAL A 335 13.03 -3.85 5.74
CA VAL A 335 12.44 -3.27 6.95
C VAL A 335 13.36 -2.20 7.53
N PHE A 336 14.67 -2.47 7.61
CA PHE A 336 15.65 -1.50 8.07
C PHE A 336 15.73 -0.26 7.17
N ALA A 337 15.79 -0.43 5.85
CA ALA A 337 15.82 0.70 4.92
C ALA A 337 14.56 1.56 5.02
N HIS A 338 13.39 0.94 5.17
CA HIS A 338 12.14 1.65 5.36
C HIS A 338 12.06 2.35 6.73
N ALA A 339 12.50 1.68 7.80
CA ALA A 339 12.58 2.28 9.12
C ALA A 339 13.53 3.49 9.13
N LEU A 340 14.64 3.41 8.39
CA LEU A 340 15.56 4.53 8.21
C LEU A 340 14.89 5.69 7.47
N LEU A 341 14.08 5.44 6.44
CA LEU A 341 13.32 6.49 5.77
C LEU A 341 12.33 7.18 6.72
N ILE A 342 11.56 6.42 7.50
CA ILE A 342 10.64 6.95 8.50
C ILE A 342 11.40 7.79 9.54
N PHE A 343 12.53 7.28 10.02
CA PHE A 343 13.39 8.01 10.96
C PHE A 343 13.87 9.33 10.37
N VAL A 344 14.36 9.34 9.13
CA VAL A 344 14.84 10.55 8.44
C VAL A 344 13.70 11.55 8.26
N GLU A 345 12.55 11.11 7.75
CA GLU A 345 11.36 11.95 7.57
C GLU A 345 10.91 12.61 8.87
N ASN A 346 10.83 11.81 9.95
CA ASN A 346 10.42 12.30 11.27
C ASN A 346 11.49 13.16 11.96
N SER A 347 12.76 13.02 11.59
CA SER A 347 13.86 13.84 12.14
C SER A 347 14.00 15.18 11.41
N ILE A 348 13.65 15.24 10.12
CA ILE A 348 13.74 16.47 9.33
C ILE A 348 12.76 17.53 9.83
N LYS A 349 11.52 17.15 10.17
CA LYS A 349 10.49 18.09 10.64
C LYS A 349 10.92 18.91 11.87
N PRO A 350 11.34 18.31 13.00
CA PRO A 350 11.84 19.06 14.14
C PRO A 350 13.17 19.77 13.84
N ALA A 351 14.05 19.19 13.00
CA ALA A 351 15.30 19.85 12.60
C ALA A 351 15.04 21.16 11.83
N ILE A 352 14.03 21.19 10.97
CA ILE A 352 13.58 22.41 10.28
C ILE A 352 13.14 23.46 11.32
N VAL A 353 12.28 23.08 12.28
CA VAL A 353 11.81 24.01 13.32
C VAL A 353 12.98 24.57 14.14
N LEU A 354 13.96 23.73 14.48
CA LEU A 354 15.18 24.16 15.19
C LEU A 354 16.08 25.07 14.33
N LEU A 355 16.15 24.82 13.02
CA LEU A 355 17.00 25.59 12.09
C LEU A 355 16.43 26.99 11.82
N PHE A 356 15.12 27.10 11.60
CA PHE A 356 14.45 28.39 11.37
C PHE A 356 14.21 29.17 12.68
N GLY A 357 14.20 28.47 13.82
CA GLY A 357 14.04 29.04 15.14
C GLY A 357 12.61 29.52 15.43
N PRO A 358 12.39 30.18 16.59
CA PRO A 358 11.09 30.70 16.98
C PRO A 358 10.71 31.92 16.11
N GLN A 359 10.07 31.66 14.98
CA GLN A 359 9.44 32.67 14.13
C GLN A 359 8.00 32.95 14.58
N ASP A 360 7.45 34.08 14.14
CA ASP A 360 6.04 34.44 14.40
C ASP A 360 5.08 33.41 13.80
N LEU A 361 4.06 33.01 14.56
CA LEU A 361 3.11 31.98 14.15
C LEU A 361 2.29 32.43 12.94
N TYR A 362 1.73 33.64 13.00
CA TYR A 362 0.74 34.11 12.03
C TYR A 362 1.36 34.59 10.72
N THR A 363 2.53 35.22 10.80
CA THR A 363 3.17 35.85 9.65
C THR A 363 4.10 34.88 8.92
N PHE A 364 4.79 34.00 9.67
CA PHE A 364 5.74 33.06 9.10
C PHE A 364 5.18 31.64 9.07
N TRP A 365 4.90 31.03 10.22
CA TRP A 365 4.64 29.59 10.26
C TRP A 365 3.35 29.20 9.54
N ILE A 366 2.24 29.93 9.70
CA ILE A 366 0.99 29.65 8.98
C ILE A 366 1.14 29.73 7.45
N VAL A 367 2.08 30.54 6.95
CA VAL A 367 2.30 30.71 5.50
C VAL A 367 3.34 29.73 4.99
N ALA A 368 4.40 29.49 5.78
CA ALA A 368 5.57 28.74 5.36
C ALA A 368 5.46 27.24 5.67
N ASP A 369 4.68 26.83 6.68
CA ASP A 369 4.57 25.44 7.12
C ASP A 369 4.18 24.51 5.97
N THR A 370 3.15 24.88 5.22
CA THR A 370 2.56 24.11 4.15
C THR A 370 3.60 23.91 3.06
N LEU A 371 4.27 24.98 2.63
CA LEU A 371 5.32 24.90 1.61
C LEU A 371 6.51 24.05 2.11
N ILE A 372 7.01 24.32 3.31
CA ILE A 372 8.22 23.66 3.85
C ILE A 372 7.98 22.17 4.07
N PHE A 373 6.87 21.78 4.71
CA PHE A 373 6.61 20.37 5.00
C PHE A 373 6.12 19.58 3.77
N THR A 374 5.47 20.25 2.81
CA THR A 374 5.18 19.65 1.49
C THR A 374 6.47 19.29 0.76
N LEU A 375 7.51 20.12 0.83
CA LEU A 375 8.82 19.79 0.23
C LEU A 375 9.46 18.56 0.87
N VAL A 376 9.27 18.35 2.18
CA VAL A 376 9.75 17.13 2.85
C VAL A 376 9.04 15.90 2.29
N ALA A 377 7.70 15.94 2.22
CA ALA A 377 6.91 14.84 1.65
C ALA A 377 7.29 14.57 0.18
N LEU A 378 7.45 15.63 -0.62
CA LEU A 378 7.84 15.57 -2.02
C LEU A 378 9.18 14.86 -2.25
N LEU A 379 10.11 14.94 -1.30
CA LEU A 379 11.40 14.26 -1.35
C LEU A 379 11.32 12.82 -0.82
N MET A 380 10.57 12.60 0.26
CA MET A 380 10.50 11.31 0.94
C MET A 380 9.66 10.27 0.19
N GLU A 381 8.56 10.68 -0.46
CA GLU A 381 7.69 9.77 -1.20
C GLU A 381 8.41 9.06 -2.36
N PRO A 382 9.13 9.75 -3.27
CA PRO A 382 9.98 9.11 -4.27
C PRO A 382 10.98 8.12 -3.67
N LEU A 383 11.65 8.50 -2.58
CA LEU A 383 12.65 7.63 -1.93
C LEU A 383 12.00 6.34 -1.42
N ARG A 384 10.81 6.44 -0.82
CA ARG A 384 10.00 5.29 -0.39
C ARG A 384 9.68 4.36 -1.56
N VAL A 385 9.21 4.92 -2.67
CA VAL A 385 8.91 4.14 -3.88
C VAL A 385 10.17 3.44 -4.41
N ILE A 386 11.32 4.12 -4.47
CA ILE A 386 12.59 3.53 -4.93
C ILE A 386 13.00 2.37 -4.01
N VAL A 387 12.97 2.55 -2.68
CA VAL A 387 13.33 1.49 -1.73
C VAL A 387 12.43 0.27 -1.96
N VAL A 388 11.11 0.47 -2.02
CA VAL A 388 10.15 -0.61 -2.23
C VAL A 388 10.40 -1.33 -3.57
N ALA A 389 10.59 -0.58 -4.66
CA ALA A 389 10.80 -1.12 -6.00
C ALA A 389 12.11 -1.92 -6.11
N VAL A 390 13.21 -1.40 -5.56
CA VAL A 390 14.53 -2.05 -5.62
C VAL A 390 14.55 -3.32 -4.77
N PHE A 391 13.96 -3.30 -3.57
CA PHE A 391 13.87 -4.51 -2.74
C PHE A 391 12.95 -5.54 -3.37
N TYR A 392 11.82 -5.13 -3.97
CA TYR A 392 10.98 -6.03 -4.75
C TYR A 392 11.77 -6.70 -5.88
N ASP A 393 12.53 -5.95 -6.68
CA ASP A 393 13.38 -6.51 -7.74
C ASP A 393 14.45 -7.49 -7.20
N ALA A 394 15.03 -7.18 -6.03
CA ALA A 394 15.98 -8.06 -5.37
C ALA A 394 15.35 -9.39 -4.94
N THR A 395 14.07 -9.41 -4.53
CA THR A 395 13.35 -10.66 -4.22
C THR A 395 13.18 -11.53 -5.47
N LEU A 396 12.86 -10.92 -6.61
CA LEU A 396 12.77 -11.62 -7.90
C LEU A 396 14.12 -12.21 -8.32
N GLY A 397 15.21 -11.46 -8.13
CA GLY A 397 16.57 -11.95 -8.36
C GLY A 397 16.98 -13.10 -7.43
N GLY A 398 16.49 -13.12 -6.18
CA GLY A 398 16.64 -14.24 -5.26
C GLY A 398 15.96 -15.51 -5.78
N LEU A 399 14.69 -15.40 -6.19
CA LEU A 399 13.92 -16.50 -6.73
C LEU A 399 14.55 -17.10 -7.99
N ARG A 400 14.99 -16.26 -8.93
CA ARG A 400 15.64 -16.70 -10.17
C ARG A 400 16.89 -17.53 -9.89
N ARG A 401 17.71 -17.09 -8.93
CA ARG A 401 18.92 -17.83 -8.51
C ARG A 401 18.58 -19.15 -7.83
N SER A 402 17.53 -19.20 -6.99
CA SER A 402 17.11 -20.47 -6.38
C SER A 402 16.61 -21.47 -7.40
N VAL A 403 15.82 -21.03 -8.39
CA VAL A 403 15.31 -21.90 -9.46
C VAL A 403 16.45 -22.41 -10.34
N ALA A 404 17.42 -21.55 -10.69
CA ALA A 404 18.60 -21.95 -11.44
C ALA A 404 19.44 -23.00 -10.66
N ALA A 405 19.64 -22.80 -9.36
CA ALA A 405 20.38 -23.74 -8.52
C ALA A 405 19.66 -25.10 -8.38
N GLU A 406 18.33 -25.12 -8.31
CA GLU A 406 17.53 -26.35 -8.32
C GLU A 406 17.65 -27.09 -9.66
N ALA A 407 17.61 -26.38 -10.79
CA ALA A 407 17.82 -26.95 -12.12
C ALA A 407 19.21 -27.56 -12.26
N THR A 408 20.27 -26.85 -11.84
CA THR A 408 21.64 -27.37 -11.87
C THR A 408 21.80 -28.62 -11.01
N LYS A 409 21.15 -28.68 -9.85
CA LYS A 409 21.15 -29.89 -8.99
C LYS A 409 20.40 -31.05 -9.63
N ALA A 410 19.29 -30.79 -10.31
CA ALA A 410 18.55 -31.82 -11.03
C ALA A 410 19.34 -32.38 -12.21
N ASP A 411 20.02 -31.51 -12.98
CA ASP A 411 20.90 -31.92 -14.08
C ASP A 411 22.11 -32.74 -13.57
N ALA A 412 22.70 -32.34 -12.44
CA ALA A 412 23.79 -33.09 -11.80
C ALA A 412 23.33 -34.46 -11.25
N ALA A 413 22.08 -34.58 -10.80
CA ALA A 413 21.51 -35.85 -10.34
C ALA A 413 21.07 -36.76 -11.51
N ALA A 414 20.81 -36.20 -12.69
CA ALA A 414 20.44 -36.93 -13.90
C ALA A 414 21.66 -37.41 -14.71
N GLN A 415 22.86 -36.91 -14.43
CA GLN A 415 24.10 -37.42 -15.03
C GLN A 415 24.48 -38.78 -14.40
N PRO A 416 24.63 -39.86 -15.20
CA PRO A 416 25.12 -41.14 -14.71
C PRO A 416 26.51 -40.96 -14.09
N PRO A 417 26.87 -41.72 -13.03
CA PRO A 417 28.21 -41.70 -12.49
C PRO A 417 29.19 -42.02 -13.63
N ALA A 418 30.16 -41.13 -13.85
CA ALA A 418 31.18 -41.29 -14.87
C ALA A 418 31.79 -42.69 -14.73
N ALA A 419 31.52 -43.56 -15.70
CA ALA A 419 32.13 -44.87 -15.75
C ALA A 419 33.64 -44.68 -15.69
N ALA A 420 34.27 -45.24 -14.64
CA ALA A 420 35.70 -45.24 -14.47
C ALA A 420 36.35 -45.69 -15.79
N GLN A 421 37.08 -44.79 -16.43
CA GLN A 421 37.86 -45.13 -17.62
C GLN A 421 38.81 -46.26 -17.22
N PRO A 422 38.78 -47.41 -17.91
CA PRO A 422 39.73 -48.48 -17.62
C PRO A 422 41.15 -47.97 -17.92
N PRO A 423 42.15 -48.37 -17.11
CA PRO A 423 43.52 -47.91 -17.28
C PRO A 423 44.04 -48.28 -18.67
N SER A 424 44.64 -47.31 -19.35
CA SER A 424 45.33 -47.51 -20.65
C SER A 424 46.32 -48.66 -20.56
N PRO A 425 46.38 -49.55 -21.57
CA PRO A 425 47.39 -50.60 -21.60
C PRO A 425 48.78 -49.97 -21.74
N ALA A 426 49.68 -50.36 -20.85
CA ALA A 426 51.08 -49.96 -20.86
C ALA A 426 51.73 -50.29 -22.22
N GLY A 427 52.38 -49.30 -22.83
CA GLY A 427 53.14 -49.46 -24.07
C GLY A 427 54.36 -50.38 -23.89
N PRO A 428 54.86 -50.98 -24.98
CA PRO A 428 55.88 -52.02 -24.91
C PRO A 428 57.23 -51.46 -24.45
N ALA A 429 57.87 -52.18 -23.54
CA ALA A 429 59.22 -51.92 -23.07
C ALA A 429 60.22 -52.00 -24.24
N THR A 430 60.83 -50.87 -24.59
CA THR A 430 62.00 -50.83 -25.46
C THR A 430 63.22 -51.27 -24.66
N ASP A 431 63.63 -52.49 -24.91
CA ASP A 431 64.93 -53.04 -24.59
C ASP A 431 66.01 -52.36 -25.47
N ARG A 432 67.08 -51.82 -24.87
CA ARG A 432 68.40 -51.63 -25.50
C ARG A 432 69.45 -51.09 -24.52
N SER A 433 70.43 -51.98 -24.28
CA SER A 433 71.89 -51.78 -24.14
C SER A 433 72.43 -50.80 -23.11
#